data_AF-A0A661DJN9-F1
#
_entry.id   AF-A0A661DJN9-F1
#
_cell.length_a   1.000
_cell.length_b   1.000
_cell.length_c   1.000
_cell.angle_alpha   90.00
_cell.angle_beta   90.00
_cell.angle_gamma   90.00
#
_symmetry.space_group_name_H-M   'P 1'
#
loop_
_entity.id
_entity.type
_entity.pdbx_description
1 polymer ?
#
loop_
_entity_poly.entity_id
_entity_poly.type
_entity_poly.pdbx_seq_one_letter_code
_entity_poly.pdbx_strand_id
1 'polypeptide(L)'
;MVLRMAILNTDADGAITLSNSWEHLYKNLDDFFNLLYDDQALVLSKYLADEATQREIDVEVIDEVQVKSEAADQRYLLDVPLLAARPFWRALPMITDLESSITGTRAFNIDIDGNAPTDDMIITIDCTSAGSTPALSVPLTEEVITIADGSISAGDQIVVNLRDREFTKNGVRYDQSVDHNRAWFIELPKGPATIGMEFTSISGTYNLKIERYDKWF
;
A
#
# COMPACT_ATOMS: atom_id res chain seq x y z
N MET A 1 -2.24 -6.96 17.07
CA MET A 1 -0.76 -7.00 17.13
C MET A 1 -0.32 -6.25 18.39
N VAL A 2 0.85 -6.57 18.94
CA VAL A 2 1.43 -5.77 20.04
C VAL A 2 2.81 -5.32 19.59
N LEU A 3 3.02 -4.00 19.52
CA LEU A 3 4.35 -3.44 19.34
C LEU A 3 5.01 -3.34 20.73
N ARG A 4 6.17 -3.99 20.87
CA ARG A 4 6.98 -3.94 22.09
C ARG A 4 8.17 -3.03 21.87
N MET A 5 8.25 -1.96 22.65
CA MET A 5 9.36 -1.01 22.60
C MET A 5 10.08 -0.97 23.93
N ALA A 6 11.41 -0.89 23.87
CA ALA A 6 12.25 -0.63 25.03
C ALA A 6 12.78 0.81 24.95
N ILE A 7 12.47 1.62 25.94
CA ILE A 7 13.07 2.95 26.09
C ILE A 7 14.21 2.84 27.09
N LEU A 8 15.39 3.29 26.65
CA LEU A 8 16.58 3.42 27.48
C LEU A 8 16.64 4.86 28.01
N ASN A 9 16.74 5.03 29.32
CA ASN A 9 16.96 6.35 29.91
C ASN A 9 18.46 6.64 29.98
N THR A 10 19.01 7.33 28.97
CA THR A 10 20.40 7.80 28.94
C THR A 10 20.46 9.31 28.80
N ASP A 11 21.46 9.95 29.41
CA ASP A 11 21.77 11.35 29.11
C ASP A 11 22.39 11.51 27.71
N ALA A 12 22.55 12.77 27.27
CA ALA A 12 23.04 13.12 25.94
C ALA A 12 24.46 12.61 25.62
N ASP A 13 25.20 12.17 26.64
CA ASP A 13 26.58 11.65 26.53
C ASP A 13 26.64 10.12 26.72
N GLY A 14 25.48 9.44 26.82
CA GLY A 14 25.41 7.99 27.04
C GLY A 14 25.75 7.55 28.46
N ALA A 15 25.88 8.49 29.40
CA ALA A 15 26.00 8.22 30.82
C ALA A 15 24.61 8.19 31.50
N ILE A 16 24.55 7.61 32.70
CA ILE A 16 23.33 7.52 33.50
C ILE A 16 23.49 8.50 34.67
N THR A 17 22.99 9.73 34.52
CA THR A 17 22.90 10.71 35.63
C THR A 17 21.46 10.91 36.09
N LEU A 18 21.21 10.63 37.38
CA LEU A 18 19.88 10.42 37.98
C LEU A 18 19.05 11.68 38.28
N SER A 19 19.57 12.90 38.09
CA SER A 19 18.88 14.11 38.58
C SER A 19 18.01 14.85 37.56
N ASN A 20 18.25 14.66 36.25
CA ASN A 20 17.47 15.29 35.16
C ASN A 20 16.78 14.26 34.23
N SER A 21 16.94 12.97 34.51
CA SER A 21 16.54 11.87 33.63
C SER A 21 15.04 11.55 33.68
N TRP A 22 14.34 11.97 34.73
CA TRP A 22 12.91 11.69 34.91
C TRP A 22 12.03 12.66 34.10
N GLU A 23 12.31 13.95 34.14
CA GLU A 23 11.56 14.95 33.37
C GLU A 23 11.69 14.71 31.86
N HIS A 24 12.89 14.35 31.39
CA HIS A 24 13.11 13.98 30.00
C HIS A 24 12.39 12.68 29.62
N LEU A 25 12.37 11.68 30.51
CA LEU A 25 11.60 10.46 30.29
C LEU A 25 10.11 10.75 30.16
N TYR A 26 9.53 11.53 31.08
CA TYR A 26 8.11 11.90 31.02
C TYR A 26 7.79 12.70 29.77
N LYS A 27 8.63 13.66 29.40
CA LYS A 27 8.47 14.41 28.15
C LYS A 27 8.52 13.50 26.91
N ASN A 28 9.47 12.58 26.85
CA ASN A 28 9.57 11.65 25.72
C ASN A 28 8.37 10.71 25.66
N LEU A 29 7.82 10.30 26.81
CA LEU A 29 6.59 9.50 26.87
C LEU A 29 5.37 10.32 26.43
N ASP A 30 5.25 11.57 26.87
CA ASP A 30 4.17 12.48 26.44
C ASP A 30 4.23 12.73 24.94
N ASP A 31 5.41 13.05 24.40
CA ASP A 31 5.61 13.26 22.96
C ASP A 31 5.29 11.98 22.16
N PHE A 32 5.66 10.81 22.69
CA PHE A 32 5.32 9.52 22.09
C PHE A 32 3.82 9.22 22.13
N PHE A 33 3.13 9.48 23.24
CA PHE A 33 1.69 9.28 23.33
C PHE A 33 0.93 10.27 22.44
N ASN A 34 1.39 11.52 22.34
CA ASN A 34 0.83 12.49 21.41
C ASN A 34 0.96 12.03 19.96
N LEU A 35 2.07 11.38 19.60
CA LEU A 35 2.24 10.78 18.27
C LEU A 35 1.30 9.58 18.05
N LEU A 36 1.14 8.73 19.07
CA LEU A 36 0.31 7.52 18.97
C LEU A 36 -1.20 7.80 18.93
N TYR A 37 -1.66 8.81 19.66
CA TYR A 37 -3.07 9.17 19.79
C TYR A 37 -3.47 10.37 18.93
N ASP A 38 -2.63 10.79 17.98
CA ASP A 38 -3.06 11.73 16.94
C ASP A 38 -4.15 11.05 16.09
N ASP A 39 -5.12 11.82 15.59
CA ASP A 39 -6.28 11.32 14.82
C ASP A 39 -5.87 10.78 13.42
N GLN A 40 -4.59 10.54 13.19
CA GLN A 40 -4.04 10.10 11.90
C GLN A 40 -3.78 8.59 11.89
N ALA A 41 -3.94 7.99 10.72
CA ALA A 41 -3.59 6.58 10.50
C ALA A 41 -2.09 6.37 10.74
N LEU A 42 -1.74 5.42 11.61
CA LEU A 42 -0.35 5.06 11.86
C LEU A 42 0.11 4.02 10.84
N VAL A 43 1.30 4.23 10.28
CA VAL A 43 1.96 3.24 9.43
C VAL A 43 3.13 2.65 10.19
N LEU A 44 3.10 1.34 10.44
CA LEU A 44 4.26 0.63 10.95
C LEU A 44 5.09 0.12 9.80
N SER A 45 6.35 0.53 9.75
CA SER A 45 7.32 0.03 8.78
C SER A 45 8.31 -0.91 9.47
N LYS A 46 8.54 -2.08 8.87
CA LYS A 46 9.50 -3.09 9.34
C LYS A 46 10.52 -3.34 8.24
N TYR A 47 11.80 -3.19 8.59
CA TYR A 47 12.91 -3.63 7.75
C TYR A 47 13.22 -5.11 8.01
N LEU A 48 13.28 -5.89 6.94
CA LEU A 48 13.62 -7.31 6.94
C LEU A 48 15.05 -7.46 6.42
N ALA A 49 16.00 -7.58 7.35
CA ALA A 49 17.42 -7.56 7.03
C ALA A 49 17.88 -8.73 6.15
N ASP A 50 17.20 -9.86 6.26
CA ASP A 50 17.41 -11.08 5.46
C ASP A 50 17.00 -10.92 4.00
N GLU A 51 15.98 -10.10 3.74
CA GLU A 51 15.49 -9.83 2.39
C GLU A 51 16.02 -8.50 1.82
N ALA A 52 16.63 -7.66 2.68
CA ALA A 52 16.94 -6.26 2.38
C ALA A 52 15.72 -5.45 1.88
N THR A 53 14.53 -5.79 2.36
CA THR A 53 13.26 -5.17 1.98
C THR A 53 12.61 -4.44 3.16
N GLN A 54 11.74 -3.50 2.84
CA GLN A 54 10.87 -2.83 3.80
C GLN A 54 9.41 -3.20 3.52
N ARG A 55 8.67 -3.47 4.59
CA ARG A 55 7.23 -3.71 4.54
C ARG A 55 6.49 -2.79 5.50
N GLU A 56 5.25 -2.50 5.17
CA GLU A 56 4.41 -1.55 5.91
C GLU A 56 3.04 -2.13 6.23
N ILE A 57 2.44 -1.68 7.33
CA ILE A 57 1.07 -2.03 7.68
C ILE A 57 0.39 -0.84 8.33
N ASP A 58 -0.84 -0.55 7.90
CA ASP A 58 -1.66 0.51 8.49
C ASP A 58 -2.29 -0.02 9.77
N VAL A 59 -2.13 0.71 10.87
CA VAL A 59 -2.58 0.31 12.20
C VAL A 59 -3.23 1.47 12.94
N GLU A 60 -4.00 1.11 13.96
CA GLU A 60 -4.62 2.02 14.92
C GLU A 60 -4.34 1.50 16.34
N VAL A 61 -4.13 2.42 17.29
CA VAL A 61 -4.04 2.08 18.71
C VAL A 61 -5.46 1.84 19.22
N ILE A 62 -5.70 0.68 19.82
CA ILE A 62 -7.06 0.26 20.21
C ILE A 62 -7.31 0.16 21.71
N ASP A 63 -6.26 0.28 22.51
CA ASP A 63 -6.36 0.13 23.96
C ASP A 63 -5.19 0.87 24.63
N GLU A 64 -5.24 0.97 25.95
CA GLU A 64 -4.24 1.69 26.73
C GLU A 64 -2.84 1.05 26.60
N VAL A 65 -1.84 1.88 26.26
CA VAL A 65 -0.43 1.48 26.24
C VAL A 65 0.03 1.12 27.64
N GLN A 66 0.50 -0.12 27.83
CA GLN A 66 0.98 -0.59 29.11
C GLN A 66 2.47 -0.28 29.26
N VAL A 67 2.84 0.48 30.30
CA VAL A 67 4.23 0.79 30.64
C VAL A 67 4.68 -0.09 31.80
N LYS A 68 5.72 -0.89 31.57
CA LYS A 68 6.31 -1.80 32.57
C LYS A 68 7.75 -1.38 32.83
N SER A 69 8.09 -1.10 34.08
CA SER A 69 9.47 -0.86 34.50
C SER A 69 10.20 -2.19 34.71
N GLU A 70 11.32 -2.41 34.03
CA GLU A 70 12.22 -3.52 34.36
C GLU A 70 13.24 -3.06 35.41
N ALA A 71 13.11 -3.61 36.61
CA ALA A 71 13.80 -3.16 37.83
C ALA A 71 15.34 -3.23 37.77
N ALA A 72 15.94 -3.90 36.77
CA ALA A 72 17.38 -4.13 36.70
C ALA A 72 18.14 -3.06 35.91
N ASP A 73 17.53 -2.43 34.89
CA ASP A 73 18.30 -1.74 33.83
C ASP A 73 17.81 -0.32 33.47
N GLN A 74 16.93 0.30 34.28
CA GLN A 74 16.27 1.58 33.93
C GLN A 74 15.60 1.54 32.53
N ARG A 75 15.13 0.35 32.15
CA ARG A 75 14.42 0.13 30.90
C ARG A 75 12.92 0.15 31.17
N TYR A 76 12.21 0.82 30.28
CA TYR A 76 10.76 0.79 30.24
C TYR A 76 10.33 0.00 29.02
N LEU A 77 9.51 -1.01 29.25
CA LEU A 77 8.83 -1.74 28.20
C LEU A 77 7.45 -1.13 27.99
N LEU A 78 7.17 -0.77 26.74
CA LEU A 78 5.85 -0.33 26.32
C LEU A 78 5.23 -1.45 25.48
N ASP A 79 4.10 -1.98 25.94
CA ASP A 79 3.23 -2.84 25.12
C ASP A 79 2.15 -1.94 24.51
N VAL A 80 2.25 -1.66 23.22
CA VAL A 80 1.28 -0.86 22.45
C VAL A 80 0.31 -1.81 21.73
N PRO A 81 -0.98 -1.86 22.13
CA PRO A 81 -1.97 -2.71 21.49
C PRO A 81 -2.46 -2.06 20.19
N LEU A 82 -2.21 -2.76 19.08
CA LEU A 82 -2.48 -2.25 17.73
C LEU A 82 -3.47 -3.15 16.99
N LEU A 83 -4.45 -2.54 16.35
CA LEU A 83 -5.30 -3.18 15.34
C LEU A 83 -4.80 -2.79 13.97
N ALA A 84 -4.53 -3.78 13.12
CA ALA A 84 -4.23 -3.49 11.74
C ALA A 84 -5.54 -3.21 10.98
N ALA A 85 -5.60 -2.10 10.25
CA ALA A 85 -6.75 -1.77 9.40
C ALA A 85 -6.98 -2.86 8.33
N ARG A 86 -5.90 -3.54 7.92
CA ARG A 86 -5.91 -4.74 7.09
C ARG A 86 -4.94 -5.77 7.64
N PRO A 87 -5.23 -7.08 7.54
CA PRO A 87 -4.43 -8.12 8.19
C PRO A 87 -3.16 -8.50 7.42
N PHE A 88 -2.58 -7.59 6.63
CA PHE A 88 -1.44 -7.87 5.76
C PHE A 88 -0.38 -6.77 5.85
N TRP A 89 0.87 -7.19 5.91
CA TRP A 89 2.00 -6.34 5.56
C TRP A 89 2.04 -6.15 4.05
N ARG A 90 2.32 -4.94 3.58
CA ARG A 90 2.52 -4.62 2.16
C ARG A 90 3.97 -4.25 1.89
N ALA A 91 4.46 -4.55 0.69
CA ALA A 91 5.71 -3.94 0.22
C ALA A 91 5.56 -2.41 0.10
N LEU A 92 6.70 -1.72 0.05
CA LEU A 92 6.77 -0.40 -0.58
C LEU A 92 6.36 -0.51 -2.06
N PRO A 93 5.86 0.57 -2.69
CA PRO A 93 5.39 0.49 -4.07
C PRO A 93 6.49 -0.05 -4.98
N MET A 94 6.24 -1.23 -5.56
CA MET A 94 7.04 -1.68 -6.68
C MET A 94 6.57 -0.90 -7.91
N ILE A 95 7.43 0.00 -8.39
CA ILE A 95 7.29 0.66 -9.69
C ILE A 95 7.95 -0.25 -10.74
N THR A 96 7.43 -0.50 -11.92
CA THR A 96 6.12 -0.29 -12.54
C THR A 96 6.18 -1.14 -13.80
N ASP A 97 5.26 -2.07 -13.98
CA ASP A 97 5.12 -2.68 -15.30
C ASP A 97 4.61 -1.58 -16.24
N LEU A 98 5.52 -1.11 -17.11
CA LEU A 98 5.27 -0.03 -18.06
C LEU A 98 5.15 -0.62 -19.46
N GLU A 99 3.95 -0.62 -19.98
CA GLU A 99 3.68 -0.94 -21.38
C GLU A 99 3.37 0.36 -22.11
N SER A 100 4.15 0.69 -23.14
CA SER A 100 4.04 1.97 -23.84
C SER A 100 3.56 1.79 -25.27
N SER A 101 2.84 2.79 -25.78
CA SER A 101 2.35 2.83 -27.17
C SER A 101 1.52 1.61 -27.57
N ILE A 102 0.69 1.12 -26.64
CA ILE A 102 -0.18 -0.03 -26.87
C ILE A 102 -1.26 0.34 -27.88
N THR A 103 -1.39 -0.45 -28.95
CA THR A 103 -2.48 -0.38 -29.92
C THR A 103 -3.10 -1.77 -30.06
N GLY A 104 -4.43 -1.86 -30.02
CA GLY A 104 -5.13 -3.15 -30.05
C GLY A 104 -4.94 -3.95 -28.76
N THR A 105 -4.59 -5.22 -28.89
CA THR A 105 -4.39 -6.18 -27.79
C THR A 105 -2.91 -6.35 -27.47
N ARG A 106 -2.56 -6.28 -26.18
CA ARG A 106 -1.22 -6.48 -25.65
C ARG A 106 -1.27 -7.35 -24.40
N ALA A 107 -0.65 -8.52 -24.48
CA ALA A 107 -0.38 -9.37 -23.34
C ALA A 107 0.97 -9.01 -22.70
N PHE A 108 1.03 -9.09 -21.38
CA PHE A 108 2.23 -8.89 -20.57
C PHE A 108 2.12 -9.68 -19.27
N ASN A 109 3.22 -9.77 -18.54
CA ASN A 109 3.31 -10.55 -17.31
C ASN A 109 3.61 -9.64 -16.12
N ILE A 110 3.04 -9.98 -14.97
CA ILE A 110 3.31 -9.34 -13.68
C ILE A 110 3.81 -10.43 -12.73
N ASP A 111 5.00 -10.24 -12.15
CA ASP A 111 5.52 -11.15 -11.13
C ASP A 111 5.00 -10.75 -9.75
N ILE A 112 4.45 -11.67 -8.98
CA ILE A 112 4.02 -11.41 -7.60
C ILE A 112 4.95 -12.15 -6.66
N ASP A 113 5.54 -11.45 -5.68
CA ASP A 113 6.45 -12.03 -4.68
C ASP A 113 5.77 -12.28 -3.32
N GLY A 114 4.60 -11.66 -3.11
CA GLY A 114 3.80 -11.76 -1.89
C GLY A 114 3.28 -13.18 -1.57
N ASN A 115 3.07 -13.49 -0.28
CA ASN A 115 2.46 -14.75 0.15
C ASN A 115 0.96 -14.65 0.50
N ALA A 116 0.35 -13.48 0.27
CA ALA A 116 -1.08 -13.22 0.35
C ALA A 116 -1.61 -12.71 -1.02
N PRO A 117 -2.91 -12.83 -1.30
CA PRO A 117 -3.51 -12.25 -2.50
C PRO A 117 -3.33 -10.73 -2.53
N THR A 118 -3.11 -10.18 -3.72
CA THR A 118 -2.83 -8.75 -3.92
C THR A 118 -3.98 -8.10 -4.70
N ASP A 119 -4.75 -7.26 -4.01
CA ASP A 119 -5.76 -6.34 -4.55
C ASP A 119 -5.36 -4.85 -4.36
N ASP A 120 -4.14 -4.61 -3.86
CA ASP A 120 -3.60 -3.27 -3.64
C ASP A 120 -2.74 -2.88 -4.85
N MET A 121 -3.42 -2.31 -5.85
CA MET A 121 -2.80 -1.86 -7.10
C MET A 121 -3.41 -0.55 -7.58
N ILE A 122 -2.57 0.26 -8.20
CA ILE A 122 -2.95 1.48 -8.91
C ILE A 122 -2.56 1.27 -10.38
N ILE A 123 -3.57 1.27 -11.24
CA ILE A 123 -3.40 1.16 -12.68
C ILE A 123 -3.62 2.54 -13.29
N THR A 124 -2.60 3.07 -13.94
CA THR A 124 -2.64 4.34 -14.67
C THR A 124 -2.63 4.07 -16.17
N ILE A 125 -3.63 4.61 -16.87
CA ILE A 125 -3.77 4.53 -18.32
C ILE A 125 -3.67 5.95 -18.87
N ASP A 126 -2.55 6.25 -19.51
CA ASP A 126 -2.33 7.54 -20.18
C ASP A 126 -2.71 7.42 -21.66
N CYS A 127 -3.61 8.27 -22.10
CA CYS A 127 -4.18 8.22 -23.43
C CYS A 127 -3.36 9.12 -24.37
N THR A 128 -2.46 8.52 -25.15
CA THR A 128 -1.57 9.28 -26.05
C THR A 128 -2.25 9.68 -27.36
N SER A 129 -3.26 8.93 -27.79
CA SER A 129 -4.15 9.31 -28.90
C SER A 129 -5.60 8.99 -28.53
N ALA A 130 -6.53 9.76 -29.09
CA ALA A 130 -7.95 9.58 -28.83
C ALA A 130 -8.41 8.17 -29.23
N GLY A 131 -9.27 7.58 -28.42
CA GLY A 131 -9.69 6.21 -28.59
C GLY A 131 -10.95 5.89 -27.80
N SER A 132 -11.27 4.61 -27.75
CA SER A 132 -12.47 4.12 -27.07
C SER A 132 -12.23 2.76 -26.44
N THR A 133 -12.91 2.54 -25.32
CA THR A 133 -13.03 1.25 -24.64
C THR A 133 -11.72 0.51 -24.37
N PRO A 134 -10.74 1.11 -23.68
CA PRO A 134 -9.62 0.36 -23.15
C PRO A 134 -10.12 -0.57 -22.04
N ALA A 135 -9.64 -1.80 -22.04
CA ALA A 135 -9.97 -2.80 -21.05
C ALA A 135 -8.72 -3.53 -20.58
N LEU A 136 -8.66 -3.81 -19.29
CA LEU A 136 -7.65 -4.63 -18.66
C LEU A 136 -8.27 -5.94 -18.19
N SER A 137 -7.61 -7.05 -18.48
CA SER A 137 -8.08 -8.36 -18.05
C SER A 137 -6.97 -9.21 -17.45
N VAL A 138 -7.38 -10.12 -16.57
CA VAL A 138 -6.56 -11.19 -16.03
C VAL A 138 -7.19 -12.51 -16.53
N PRO A 139 -6.71 -13.07 -17.65
CA PRO A 139 -7.32 -14.28 -18.24
C PRO A 139 -7.40 -15.47 -17.29
N LEU A 140 -6.45 -15.59 -16.35
CA LEU A 140 -6.42 -16.67 -15.37
C LEU A 140 -7.64 -16.67 -14.43
N THR A 141 -8.05 -15.48 -13.98
CA THR A 141 -9.19 -15.30 -13.08
C THR A 141 -10.47 -14.93 -13.84
N GLU A 142 -10.36 -14.71 -15.15
CA GLU A 142 -11.41 -14.17 -16.03
C GLU A 142 -11.92 -12.80 -15.59
N GLU A 143 -11.12 -12.03 -14.86
CA GLU A 143 -11.50 -10.69 -14.41
C GLU A 143 -11.24 -9.67 -15.50
N VAL A 144 -12.18 -8.74 -15.69
CA VAL A 144 -12.09 -7.68 -16.70
C VAL A 144 -12.58 -6.36 -16.12
N ILE A 145 -11.80 -5.30 -16.32
CA ILE A 145 -12.18 -3.91 -16.11
C ILE A 145 -12.20 -3.24 -17.47
N THR A 146 -13.37 -2.73 -17.88
CA THR A 146 -13.56 -2.02 -19.14
C THR A 146 -13.91 -0.58 -18.86
N ILE A 147 -13.20 0.36 -19.48
CA ILE A 147 -13.57 1.77 -19.41
C ILE A 147 -14.55 2.03 -20.56
N ALA A 148 -15.84 1.95 -20.26
CA ALA A 148 -16.95 1.95 -21.22
C ALA A 148 -17.23 3.33 -21.88
N ASP A 149 -16.45 4.36 -21.58
CA ASP A 149 -16.62 5.68 -22.21
C ASP A 149 -16.20 5.68 -23.68
N GLY A 150 -17.06 6.25 -24.52
CA GLY A 150 -16.84 6.45 -25.94
C GLY A 150 -15.95 7.66 -26.28
N SER A 151 -15.65 8.55 -25.32
CA SER A 151 -14.80 9.73 -25.57
C SER A 151 -13.58 9.83 -24.65
N ILE A 152 -12.57 9.03 -24.95
CA ILE A 152 -11.23 9.22 -24.40
C ILE A 152 -10.43 10.09 -25.36
N SER A 153 -9.95 11.23 -24.87
CA SER A 153 -9.17 12.19 -25.64
C SER A 153 -7.67 11.96 -25.45
N ALA A 154 -6.89 12.43 -26.42
CA ALA A 154 -5.45 12.51 -26.23
C ALA A 154 -5.13 13.44 -25.04
N GLY A 155 -4.26 12.99 -24.15
CA GLY A 155 -3.91 13.68 -22.91
C GLY A 155 -4.77 13.30 -21.70
N ASP A 156 -5.84 12.51 -21.87
CA ASP A 156 -6.58 12.00 -20.71
C ASP A 156 -5.73 10.99 -19.93
N GLN A 157 -5.77 11.09 -18.61
CA GLN A 157 -5.21 10.11 -17.68
C GLN A 157 -6.35 9.46 -16.91
N ILE A 158 -6.37 8.13 -16.91
CA ILE A 158 -7.35 7.34 -16.18
C ILE A 158 -6.60 6.55 -15.11
N VAL A 159 -7.02 6.68 -13.87
CA VAL A 159 -6.43 5.97 -12.73
C VAL A 159 -7.49 5.07 -12.11
N VAL A 160 -7.14 3.79 -12.00
CA VAL A 160 -7.93 2.77 -11.31
C VAL A 160 -7.17 2.41 -10.04
N ASN A 161 -7.65 2.87 -8.89
CA ASN A 161 -7.14 2.49 -7.59
C ASN A 161 -8.01 1.34 -7.04
N LEU A 162 -7.51 0.11 -7.13
CA LEU A 162 -8.25 -1.08 -6.70
C LEU A 162 -8.40 -1.15 -5.17
N ARG A 163 -7.39 -0.64 -4.46
CA ARG A 163 -7.33 -0.61 -2.99
C ARG A 163 -8.45 0.23 -2.39
N ASP A 164 -8.62 1.44 -2.91
CA ASP A 164 -9.59 2.42 -2.41
C ASP A 164 -10.89 2.43 -3.23
N ARG A 165 -10.93 1.60 -4.28
CA ARG A 165 -12.10 1.41 -5.16
C ARG A 165 -12.50 2.71 -5.84
N GLU A 166 -11.49 3.46 -6.25
CA GLU A 166 -11.64 4.79 -6.83
C GLU A 166 -11.20 4.77 -8.28
N PHE A 167 -12.06 5.31 -9.14
CA PHE A 167 -11.74 5.56 -10.54
C PHE A 167 -11.67 7.06 -10.74
N THR A 168 -10.60 7.54 -11.36
CA THR A 168 -10.51 8.96 -11.72
C THR A 168 -10.13 9.13 -13.18
N LYS A 169 -10.63 10.19 -13.78
CA LYS A 169 -10.21 10.72 -15.07
C LYS A 169 -9.69 12.12 -14.83
N ASN A 170 -8.42 12.36 -15.14
CA ASN A 170 -7.73 13.64 -14.90
C ASN A 170 -7.88 14.12 -13.43
N GLY A 171 -7.81 13.19 -12.48
CA GLY A 171 -7.93 13.46 -11.03
C GLY A 171 -9.36 13.71 -10.53
N VAL A 172 -10.37 13.58 -11.37
CA VAL A 172 -11.79 13.70 -10.98
C VAL A 172 -12.44 12.33 -10.99
N ARG A 173 -13.21 12.02 -9.94
CA ARG A 173 -13.95 10.75 -9.80
C ARG A 173 -14.78 10.42 -11.05
N TYR A 174 -14.66 9.18 -11.52
CA TYR A 174 -15.10 8.76 -12.86
C TYR A 174 -15.81 7.38 -12.86
N ASP A 175 -16.58 7.09 -11.82
CA ASP A 175 -17.17 5.74 -11.62
C ASP A 175 -18.30 5.38 -12.61
N GLN A 176 -18.91 6.35 -13.30
CA GLN A 176 -20.10 6.11 -14.14
C GLN A 176 -19.78 5.42 -15.47
N SER A 177 -18.51 5.34 -15.85
CA SER A 177 -18.07 4.86 -17.16
C SER A 177 -17.13 3.66 -17.06
N VAL A 178 -17.16 2.93 -15.96
CA VAL A 178 -16.39 1.70 -15.77
C VAL A 178 -17.34 0.52 -15.66
N ASP A 179 -17.16 -0.45 -16.55
CA ASP A 179 -17.86 -1.72 -16.54
C ASP A 179 -16.90 -2.83 -16.07
N HIS A 180 -17.43 -3.82 -15.37
CA HIS A 180 -16.66 -4.93 -14.83
C HIS A 180 -17.51 -6.20 -14.78
N ASN A 181 -16.92 -7.33 -15.14
CA ASN A 181 -17.68 -8.56 -15.36
C ASN A 181 -17.92 -9.38 -14.08
N ARG A 182 -17.23 -9.07 -12.97
CA ARG A 182 -17.40 -9.71 -11.66
C ARG A 182 -17.67 -8.69 -10.58
N ALA A 183 -18.24 -9.16 -9.47
CA ALA A 183 -18.73 -8.30 -8.40
C ALA A 183 -17.63 -7.43 -7.78
N TRP A 184 -16.37 -7.88 -7.73
CA TRP A 184 -15.26 -7.18 -7.08
C TRP A 184 -13.94 -7.28 -7.89
N PHE A 185 -13.08 -6.28 -7.66
CA PHE A 185 -11.84 -5.89 -8.33
C PHE A 185 -10.84 -7.02 -8.61
N ILE A 186 -9.96 -6.80 -9.62
CA ILE A 186 -8.85 -7.70 -9.96
C ILE A 186 -8.06 -8.06 -8.69
N GLU A 187 -8.06 -9.34 -8.31
CA GLU A 187 -7.25 -9.86 -7.22
C GLU A 187 -6.21 -10.82 -7.80
N LEU A 188 -4.93 -10.48 -7.62
CA LEU A 188 -3.85 -11.35 -8.05
C LEU A 188 -3.63 -12.45 -7.00
N PRO A 189 -3.44 -13.71 -7.42
CA PRO A 189 -3.28 -14.83 -6.50
C PRO A 189 -1.99 -14.71 -5.69
N LYS A 190 -1.93 -15.42 -4.56
CA LYS A 190 -0.77 -15.46 -3.67
C LYS A 190 0.39 -16.30 -4.24
N GLY A 191 1.59 -15.99 -3.75
CA GLY A 191 2.82 -16.75 -3.96
C GLY A 191 3.66 -16.19 -5.12
N PRO A 192 4.93 -16.63 -5.25
CA PRO A 192 5.76 -16.35 -6.41
C PRO A 192 5.04 -16.83 -7.67
N ALA A 193 4.44 -15.89 -8.40
CA ALA A 193 3.60 -16.21 -9.54
C ALA A 193 3.79 -15.15 -10.63
N THR A 194 4.06 -15.61 -11.85
CA THR A 194 3.98 -14.77 -13.03
C THR A 194 2.55 -14.81 -13.56
N ILE A 195 1.83 -13.71 -13.42
CA ILE A 195 0.44 -13.56 -13.84
C ILE A 195 0.39 -12.90 -15.21
N GLY A 196 -0.19 -13.62 -16.18
CA GLY A 196 -0.49 -13.05 -17.48
C GLY A 196 -1.66 -12.07 -17.39
N MET A 197 -1.46 -10.86 -17.91
CA MET A 197 -2.48 -9.83 -18.05
C MET A 197 -2.59 -9.40 -19.50
N GLU A 198 -3.75 -8.89 -19.87
CA GLU A 198 -4.01 -8.40 -21.22
C GLU A 198 -4.68 -7.04 -21.18
N PHE A 199 -4.08 -6.08 -21.87
CA PHE A 199 -4.71 -4.81 -22.21
C PHE A 199 -5.29 -4.89 -23.61
N THR A 200 -6.53 -4.49 -23.79
CA THR A 200 -7.21 -4.43 -25.08
C THR A 200 -7.78 -3.05 -25.32
N SER A 201 -7.79 -2.62 -26.58
CA SER A 201 -8.43 -1.39 -27.01
C SER A 201 -8.97 -1.55 -28.42
N ILE A 202 -10.13 -0.96 -28.70
CA ILE A 202 -10.70 -0.95 -30.07
C ILE A 202 -9.95 0.08 -30.93
N SER A 203 -9.56 1.21 -30.33
CA SER A 203 -8.89 2.32 -31.00
C SER A 203 -8.10 3.16 -29.98
N GLY A 204 -7.21 4.00 -30.50
CA GLY A 204 -6.34 4.86 -29.70
C GLY A 204 -4.97 4.25 -29.44
N THR A 205 -4.19 4.93 -28.61
CA THR A 205 -2.84 4.53 -28.23
C THR A 205 -2.64 4.87 -26.78
N TYR A 206 -2.22 3.91 -25.98
CA TYR A 206 -2.20 4.04 -24.53
C TYR A 206 -0.82 3.68 -23.96
N ASN A 207 -0.46 4.34 -22.87
CA ASN A 207 0.57 3.86 -21.98
C ASN A 207 -0.11 3.33 -20.72
N LEU A 208 0.36 2.19 -20.24
CA LEU A 208 -0.15 1.53 -19.05
C LEU A 208 0.98 1.48 -18.03
N LYS A 209 0.70 1.98 -16.83
CA LYS A 209 1.54 1.88 -15.65
C LYS A 209 0.78 1.14 -14.57
N ILE A 210 1.36 0.08 -14.04
CA ILE A 210 0.81 -0.65 -12.90
C ILE A 210 1.76 -0.49 -11.71
N GLU A 211 1.25 0.08 -10.64
CA GLU A 211 1.91 0.13 -9.33
C GLU A 211 1.23 -0.89 -8.43
N ARG A 212 1.98 -1.81 -7.85
CA ARG A 212 1.44 -2.87 -7.02
C ARG A 212 2.13 -2.92 -5.66
N TYR A 213 1.38 -3.38 -4.68
CA TYR A 213 1.82 -3.52 -3.30
C TYR A 213 1.61 -4.97 -2.88
N ASP A 214 2.62 -5.81 -3.16
CA ASP A 214 2.59 -7.22 -2.79
C ASP A 214 2.38 -7.39 -1.28
N LYS A 215 1.69 -8.48 -0.90
CA LYS A 215 1.20 -8.66 0.47
C LYS A 215 1.78 -9.90 1.15
N TRP A 216 1.99 -9.78 2.46
CA TRP A 216 2.41 -10.87 3.34
C TRP A 216 1.56 -10.93 4.61
N PHE A 217 1.36 -12.14 5.14
CA PHE A 217 0.82 -12.35 6.49
C PHE A 217 1.81 -11.91 7.59
#